data_AF-A0A316DB15-F1
#
_entry.id   AF-A0A316DB15-F1
#
_cell.length_a   1.000
_cell.length_b   1.000
_cell.length_c   1.000
_cell.angle_alpha   90.00
_cell.angle_beta   90.00
_cell.angle_gamma   90.00
#
_symmetry.space_group_name_H-M   'P 1'
#
loop_
_entity.id
_entity.type
_entity.pdbx_description
1 polymer ?
#
loop_
_entity_poly.entity_id
_entity_poly.type
_entity_poly.pdbx_seq_one_letter_code
_entity_poly.pdbx_strand_id
1 'polypeptide(L)'
;MSSPEYGDFYSIWEYREIVPLERIEYIHNTADEDGNKMDPAALGMPEDFSQDQCHTVTFKDLGDNKTEMTVTEYGWTEGEMMKLSQMGLEQCLDKMAAIFAQN
;
A
#
# COMPACT_ATOMS: atom_id res chain seq x y z
N MET A 1 -7.47 3.07 9.59
CA MET A 1 -7.15 4.51 9.52
C MET A 1 -8.37 5.27 9.99
N SER A 2 -8.22 6.30 10.82
CA SER A 2 -9.36 7.08 11.31
C SER A 2 -9.19 8.53 10.89
N SER A 3 -10.24 9.13 10.35
CA SER A 3 -10.32 10.55 10.02
C SER A 3 -11.49 11.19 10.76
N PRO A 4 -11.30 12.33 11.45
CA PRO A 4 -12.42 13.08 12.03
C PRO A 4 -13.48 13.50 11.00
N GLU A 5 -13.08 13.67 9.74
CA GLU A 5 -13.95 14.13 8.65
C GLU A 5 -14.65 12.98 7.92
N TYR A 6 -13.99 11.82 7.81
CA TYR A 6 -14.46 10.71 6.98
C TYR A 6 -14.70 9.38 7.73
N GLY A 7 -14.51 9.37 9.06
CA GLY A 7 -14.72 8.19 9.89
C GLY A 7 -13.57 7.18 9.83
N ASP A 8 -13.90 5.93 10.18
CA ASP A 8 -12.95 4.82 10.23
C ASP A 8 -12.91 4.05 8.90
N PHE A 9 -11.70 3.75 8.47
CA PHE A 9 -11.40 2.95 7.30
C PHE A 9 -10.61 1.72 7.70
N TYR A 10 -11.06 0.55 7.25
CA TYR A 10 -10.43 -0.73 7.53
C TYR A 10 -9.87 -1.32 6.25
N SER A 11 -8.76 -2.05 6.38
CA SER A 11 -8.12 -2.72 5.26
C SER A 11 -7.54 -4.05 5.74
N ILE A 12 -7.52 -5.02 4.83
CA ILE A 12 -6.92 -6.33 5.04
C ILE A 12 -5.87 -6.60 3.98
N TRP A 13 -4.88 -7.42 4.37
CA TRP A 13 -3.72 -7.73 3.56
C TRP A 13 -3.55 -9.24 3.54
N GLU A 14 -3.38 -9.81 2.36
CA GLU A 14 -3.07 -11.22 2.18
C GLU A 14 -1.69 -11.35 1.54
N TYR A 15 -0.71 -11.88 2.28
CA TYR A 15 0.61 -12.18 1.72
C TYR A 15 0.51 -13.31 0.70
N ARG A 16 1.06 -13.08 -0.48
CA ARG A 16 1.15 -14.07 -1.57
C ARG A 16 2.50 -14.76 -1.59
N GLU A 17 3.58 -14.00 -1.41
CA GLU A 17 4.94 -14.52 -1.38
C GLU A 17 5.81 -13.67 -0.44
N ILE A 18 6.72 -14.34 0.27
CA ILE A 18 7.78 -13.69 1.03
C ILE A 18 9.09 -14.42 0.71
N VAL A 19 9.97 -13.73 -0.01
CA VAL A 19 11.34 -14.16 -0.22
C VAL A 19 12.23 -13.35 0.73
N PRO A 20 12.83 -13.98 1.75
CA PRO A 20 13.60 -13.27 2.77
C PRO A 20 14.64 -12.33 2.15
N LEU A 21 14.65 -11.06 2.60
CA LEU A 21 15.57 -10.00 2.17
C LEU A 21 15.51 -9.59 0.69
N GLU A 22 14.58 -10.16 -0.10
CA GLU A 22 14.50 -9.90 -1.55
C GLU A 22 13.15 -9.34 -1.95
N ARG A 23 12.05 -9.94 -1.48
CA ARG A 23 10.71 -9.64 -2.00
C ARG A 23 9.58 -9.93 -1.02
N ILE A 24 8.58 -9.06 -1.03
CA ILE A 24 7.28 -9.27 -0.39
C ILE A 24 6.20 -8.97 -1.42
N GLU A 25 5.28 -9.91 -1.62
CA GLU A 25 4.09 -9.74 -2.44
C GLU A 25 2.84 -9.87 -1.57
N TYR A 26 1.90 -8.93 -1.72
CA TYR A 26 0.63 -8.98 -1.00
C TYR A 26 -0.50 -8.36 -1.81
N ILE A 27 -1.73 -8.76 -1.45
CA ILE A 27 -2.95 -8.13 -1.96
C ILE A 27 -3.57 -7.30 -0.85
N HIS A 28 -3.86 -6.04 -1.14
CA HIS A 28 -4.58 -5.11 -0.28
C HIS A 28 -6.06 -5.05 -0.71
N ASN A 29 -6.95 -5.00 0.27
CA ASN A 29 -8.38 -4.78 0.05
C ASN A 29 -8.97 -3.90 1.16
N THR A 30 -10.06 -3.21 0.83
CA THR A 30 -10.94 -2.58 1.82
C THR A 30 -11.69 -3.63 2.62
N ALA A 31 -11.99 -3.31 3.88
CA ALA A 31 -12.68 -4.20 4.80
C ALA A 31 -13.68 -3.45 5.69
N ASP A 32 -14.52 -4.20 6.38
CA ASP A 32 -15.29 -3.71 7.52
C ASP A 32 -14.47 -3.77 8.83
N GLU A 33 -15.08 -3.32 9.94
CA GLU A 33 -14.45 -3.30 11.27
C GLU A 33 -14.09 -4.69 11.80
N ASP A 34 -14.79 -5.73 11.32
CA ASP A 34 -14.57 -7.13 11.69
C ASP A 34 -13.49 -7.80 10.82
N GLY A 35 -12.95 -7.08 9.82
CA GLY A 35 -11.91 -7.58 8.92
C GLY A 35 -12.45 -8.43 7.77
N ASN A 36 -13.75 -8.38 7.48
CA ASN A 36 -14.30 -9.00 6.28
C ASN A 36 -13.98 -8.13 5.07
N LYS A 37 -13.55 -8.76 3.97
CA LYS A 37 -13.32 -8.07 2.69
C LYS A 37 -14.62 -7.40 2.22
N MET A 38 -14.52 -6.14 1.84
CA MET A 38 -15.64 -5.34 1.34
C MET A 38 -15.36 -4.82 -0.06
N ASP A 39 -16.39 -4.81 -0.90
CA ASP A 39 -16.35 -4.16 -2.22
C ASP A 39 -16.20 -2.64 -2.02
N PRO A 40 -15.19 -1.98 -2.63
CA PRO A 40 -15.02 -0.53 -2.55
C PRO A 40 -16.29 0.25 -2.92
N ALA A 41 -17.05 -0.20 -3.92
CA ALA A 41 -18.27 0.46 -4.35
C ALA A 41 -19.37 0.40 -3.27
N ALA A 42 -19.45 -0.70 -2.52
CA ALA A 42 -20.37 -0.83 -1.39
C ALA A 42 -20.03 0.12 -0.21
N LEU A 43 -18.78 0.59 -0.15
CA LEU A 43 -18.30 1.58 0.81
C LEU A 43 -18.44 3.03 0.30
N GLY A 44 -19.01 3.23 -0.89
CA GLY A 44 -19.13 4.55 -1.51
C GLY A 44 -17.80 5.12 -2.00
N MET A 45 -16.79 4.26 -2.22
CA MET A 45 -15.53 4.67 -2.84
C MET A 45 -15.73 5.04 -4.31
N PRO A 46 -14.89 5.92 -4.88
CA PRO A 46 -14.91 6.24 -6.30
C PRO A 46 -14.80 5.00 -7.20
N GLU A 47 -15.40 5.04 -8.40
CA GLU A 47 -15.42 3.90 -9.34
C GLU A 47 -14.02 3.49 -9.84
N ASP A 48 -13.05 4.41 -9.84
CA ASP A 48 -11.66 4.13 -10.17
C ASP A 48 -10.86 3.53 -9.00
N PHE A 49 -11.49 3.35 -7.84
CA PHE A 49 -10.91 2.59 -6.73
C PHE A 49 -10.97 1.09 -7.04
N SER A 50 -9.80 0.53 -7.32
CA SER A 50 -9.68 -0.86 -7.77
C SER A 50 -9.66 -1.84 -6.58
N GLN A 51 -10.27 -3.01 -6.75
CA GLN A 51 -10.27 -4.08 -5.76
C GLN A 51 -9.09 -5.03 -6.01
N ASP A 52 -8.65 -5.74 -4.97
CA ASP A 52 -7.55 -6.70 -5.05
C ASP A 52 -6.24 -6.06 -5.51
N GLN A 53 -5.90 -4.94 -4.87
CA GLN A 53 -4.71 -4.16 -5.18
C GLN A 53 -3.45 -4.96 -4.88
N CYS A 54 -2.81 -5.42 -5.94
CA CYS A 54 -1.60 -6.23 -5.88
C CYS A 54 -0.38 -5.33 -5.68
N HIS A 55 0.45 -5.69 -4.72
CA HIS A 55 1.64 -4.97 -4.37
C HIS A 55 2.86 -5.88 -4.38
N THR A 56 3.95 -5.39 -4.93
CA THR A 56 5.26 -6.01 -4.82
C THR A 56 6.24 -5.01 -4.23
N VAL A 57 6.91 -5.42 -3.15
CA VAL A 57 8.02 -4.69 -2.54
C VAL A 57 9.29 -5.50 -2.78
N THR A 58 10.26 -4.92 -3.47
CA THR A 58 11.57 -5.55 -3.70
C THR A 58 12.69 -4.80 -3.01
N PHE A 59 13.68 -5.56 -2.56
CA PHE A 59 14.88 -5.05 -1.90
C PHE A 59 16.11 -5.48 -2.69
N LYS A 60 17.04 -4.56 -2.87
CA LYS A 60 18.33 -4.82 -3.50
C LYS A 60 19.43 -4.25 -2.62
N ASP A 61 20.34 -5.11 -2.20
CA ASP A 61 21.54 -4.71 -1.49
C ASP A 61 22.44 -3.90 -2.44
N LEU A 62 22.79 -2.68 -2.01
CA LEU A 62 23.70 -1.81 -2.74
C LEU A 62 25.12 -1.81 -2.15
N GLY A 63 25.37 -2.59 -1.09
CA GLY A 63 26.57 -2.50 -0.29
C GLY A 63 26.57 -1.26 0.61
N ASP A 64 27.66 -1.07 1.38
CA ASP A 64 27.86 0.09 2.26
C ASP A 64 26.67 0.36 3.21
N ASN A 65 26.01 -0.71 3.68
CA ASN A 65 24.83 -0.64 4.54
C ASN A 65 23.66 0.15 3.91
N LYS A 66 23.49 0.04 2.58
CA LYS A 66 22.43 0.68 1.80
C LYS A 66 21.56 -0.37 1.10
N THR A 67 20.28 -0.06 1.00
CA THR A 67 19.30 -0.91 0.30
C THR A 67 18.48 -0.03 -0.63
N GLU A 68 18.36 -0.44 -1.89
CA GLU A 68 17.36 0.08 -2.81
C GLU A 68 16.06 -0.68 -2.54
N MET A 69 15.00 0.06 -2.21
CA MET A 69 13.66 -0.48 -2.06
C MET A 69 12.78 0.06 -3.19
N THR A 70 12.03 -0.82 -3.84
CA THR A 70 11.02 -0.45 -4.84
C THR A 70 9.69 -1.02 -4.44
N VAL A 71 8.65 -0.19 -4.47
CA VAL A 71 7.25 -0.60 -4.29
C VAL A 71 6.55 -0.43 -5.62
N THR A 72 5.84 -1.45 -6.07
CA THR A 72 5.04 -1.41 -7.30
C THR A 72 3.61 -1.84 -6.99
N GLU A 73 2.66 -0.99 -7.36
CA GLU A 73 1.23 -1.27 -7.27
C GLU A 73 0.71 -1.64 -8.66
N TYR A 74 -0.09 -2.70 -8.73
CA TYR A 74 -0.67 -3.20 -9.98
C TYR A 74 -2.20 -3.16 -9.90
N GLY A 75 -2.85 -3.16 -11.07
CA GLY A 75 -4.30 -3.33 -11.16
C GLY A 75 -5.11 -2.06 -10.93
N TRP A 76 -4.46 -0.91 -10.71
CA TRP A 76 -5.14 0.38 -10.70
C TRP A 76 -5.80 0.68 -12.06
N THR A 77 -7.05 1.09 -12.01
CA THR A 77 -7.67 1.85 -13.09
C THR A 77 -7.00 3.22 -13.17
N GLU A 78 -6.61 3.64 -14.38
CA GLU A 78 -6.05 4.98 -14.57
C GLU A 78 -7.07 6.04 -14.14
N GLY A 79 -6.72 6.85 -13.14
CA GLY A 79 -7.67 7.75 -12.51
C GLY A 79 -7.07 8.64 -11.43
N GLU A 80 -7.95 9.26 -10.66
CA GLU A 80 -7.58 10.10 -9.53
C GLU A 80 -7.12 9.24 -8.36
N MET A 81 -7.79 8.11 -8.10
CA MET A 81 -7.45 7.23 -6.98
C MET A 81 -6.05 6.62 -7.13
N MET A 82 -5.63 6.27 -8.36
CA MET A 82 -4.26 5.83 -8.64
C MET A 82 -3.23 6.92 -8.24
N LYS A 83 -3.49 8.17 -8.59
CA LYS A 83 -2.59 9.30 -8.27
C LYS A 83 -2.56 9.57 -6.77
N LEU A 84 -3.70 9.50 -6.10
CA LEU A 84 -3.77 9.65 -4.65
C LEU A 84 -3.04 8.51 -3.93
N SER A 85 -3.16 7.26 -4.42
CA SER A 85 -2.39 6.12 -3.90
C SER A 85 -0.90 6.37 -4.02
N GLN A 86 -0.44 6.76 -5.22
CA GLN A 86 0.97 7.10 -5.46
C GLN A 86 1.46 8.21 -4.51
N MET A 87 0.73 9.31 -4.39
CA MET A 87 1.09 10.41 -3.50
C MET A 87 1.15 9.97 -2.03
N GLY A 88 0.22 9.11 -1.59
CA GLY A 88 0.23 8.53 -0.25
C GLY A 88 1.45 7.66 0.00
N LEU A 89 1.79 6.80 -0.97
CA LEU A 89 2.97 5.94 -0.92
C LEU A 89 4.27 6.77 -0.87
N GLU A 90 4.41 7.79 -1.71
CA GLU A 90 5.56 8.70 -1.71
C GLU A 90 5.75 9.37 -0.35
N GLN A 91 4.66 9.84 0.28
CA GLN A 91 4.71 10.40 1.64
C GLN A 91 5.14 9.37 2.70
N CYS A 92 4.72 8.10 2.57
CA CYS A 92 5.18 7.02 3.44
C CYS A 92 6.68 6.77 3.26
N LEU A 93 7.18 6.78 2.03
CA LEU A 93 8.60 6.61 1.73
C LEU A 93 9.45 7.78 2.25
N ASP A 94 8.98 9.03 2.13
CA ASP A 94 9.66 10.20 2.69
C ASP A 94 9.79 10.11 4.22
N LYS A 95 8.70 9.71 4.91
CA LYS A 95 8.72 9.49 6.36
C LYS A 95 9.68 8.38 6.75
N MET A 96 9.69 7.29 5.99
CA MET A 96 10.60 6.18 6.21
C MET A 96 12.06 6.61 6.03
N ALA A 97 12.37 7.37 4.98
CA ALA A 97 13.71 7.91 4.75
C ALA A 97 14.16 8.82 5.90
N ALA A 98 13.27 9.66 6.42
CA ALA A 98 13.55 10.52 7.57
C ALA A 98 13.84 9.74 8.87
N ILE A 99 13.23 8.58 9.07
CA ILE A 99 13.53 7.69 10.21
C ILE A 99 14.94 7.09 10.07
N PHE A 100 15.31 6.63 8.88
CA PHE A 100 16.62 6.02 8.65
C PHE A 100 17.77 7.04 8.61
N ALA A 101 17.50 8.30 8.25
CA ALA A 101 18.49 9.37 8.26
C ALA A 101 18.91 9.85 9.67
N GLN A 102 18.17 9.46 10.72
CA GLN A 102 18.45 9.83 12.10
C GLN A 102 19.45 8.89 12.81
N ASN A 103 19.95 7.86 12.13
CA ASN A 103 20.89 6.88 12.65
C ASN A 103 22.27 7.00 11.99
#